data_AF-A0A383AWK8-F1
#
_entry.id   AF-A0A383AWK8-F1
#
_cell.length_a   1.000
_cell.length_b   1.000
_cell.length_c   1.000
_cell.angle_alpha   90.00
_cell.angle_beta   90.00
_cell.angle_gamma   90.00
#
_symmetry.space_group_name_H-M   'P 1'
#
loop_
_entity.id
_entity.type
_entity.pdbx_description
1 polymer ?
#
loop_
_entity_poly.entity_id
_entity_poly.type
_entity_poly.pdbx_seq_one_letter_code
_entity_poly.pdbx_strand_id
1 'polypeptide(L)'
;EIPNFPDKRPDIDKKLNAILFKSLERDREKRYVSADQMLTELEMHMYGEGYGPTGEKLAGYIRDLFSPDGDHAAERWHLGETPHPKAFDPPKEDSKEVPEPLL
;
A
#
# COMPACT_ATOMS: atom_id res chain seq x y z
N GLU A 1 -29.46 9.74 8.40
CA GLU A 1 -28.55 9.17 7.40
C GLU A 1 -27.14 9.65 7.67
N ILE A 2 -26.13 8.90 7.23
CA ILE A 2 -24.72 9.28 7.36
C ILE A 2 -24.45 10.39 6.33
N PRO A 3 -23.87 11.54 6.73
CA PRO A 3 -23.57 12.62 5.80
C PRO A 3 -22.45 12.21 4.84
N ASN A 4 -22.46 12.76 3.63
CA ASN A 4 -21.30 12.67 2.76
C ASN A 4 -20.14 13.50 3.34
N PHE A 5 -19.03 12.87 3.72
CA PHE A 5 -17.94 13.54 4.42
C PHE A 5 -17.18 14.58 3.56
N PRO A 6 -16.94 14.35 2.26
CA PRO A 6 -16.38 15.34 1.34
C PRO A 6 -17.12 16.68 1.32
N ASP A 7 -18.44 16.69 1.56
CA ASP A 7 -19.24 17.92 1.58
C ASP A 7 -18.88 18.84 2.76
N LYS A 8 -18.27 18.27 3.81
CA LYS A 8 -17.83 19.00 5.01
C LYS A 8 -16.32 19.20 5.05
N ARG A 9 -15.57 18.27 4.46
CA ARG A 9 -14.12 18.13 4.51
C ARG A 9 -13.63 17.70 3.13
N PRO A 10 -13.32 18.65 2.23
CA PRO A 10 -12.94 18.36 0.84
C PRO A 10 -11.64 17.55 0.70
N ASP A 11 -10.82 17.49 1.75
CA ASP A 11 -9.60 16.67 1.86
C ASP A 11 -9.89 15.16 1.93
N ILE A 12 -11.12 14.78 2.28
CA ILE A 12 -11.52 13.38 2.37
C ILE A 12 -11.80 12.88 0.97
N ASP A 13 -10.98 11.95 0.50
CA ASP A 13 -11.20 11.31 -0.78
C ASP A 13 -12.34 10.29 -0.75
N LYS A 14 -12.66 9.74 -1.93
CA LYS A 14 -13.76 8.77 -2.09
C LYS A 14 -13.51 7.47 -1.32
N LYS A 15 -12.26 7.03 -1.18
CA LYS A 15 -11.89 5.76 -0.54
C LYS A 15 -12.05 5.88 0.97
N LEU A 16 -11.51 6.94 1.57
CA LEU A 16 -11.69 7.24 2.98
C LEU A 16 -13.16 7.49 3.33
N ASN A 17 -13.90 8.20 2.48
CA ASN A 17 -15.34 8.39 2.64
C ASN A 17 -16.08 7.05 2.72
N ALA A 18 -15.76 6.10 1.83
CA ALA A 18 -16.39 4.78 1.83
C ALA A 18 -16.09 3.98 3.13
N ILE A 19 -14.84 4.03 3.62
CA ILE A 19 -14.45 3.42 4.90
C ILE A 19 -15.28 4.02 6.03
N LEU A 20 -15.36 5.35 6.12
CA LEU A 20 -16.14 6.06 7.16
C LEU A 20 -17.63 5.71 7.11
N PHE A 21 -18.22 5.62 5.92
CA PHE A 21 -19.61 5.21 5.74
C PHE A 21 -19.84 3.80 6.27
N LYS A 22 -19.00 2.84 5.88
CA LYS A 22 -19.13 1.45 6.31
C LYS A 22 -18.91 1.30 7.82
N SER A 23 -17.97 2.05 8.41
CA SER A 23 -17.71 2.03 9.85
C SER A 23 -18.87 2.60 10.69
N LEU A 24 -19.61 3.57 10.15
CA LEU A 24 -20.70 4.25 10.85
C LEU A 24 -22.10 3.74 10.48
N GLU A 25 -22.20 2.70 9.64
CA GLU A 25 -23.46 2.08 9.25
C GLU A 25 -24.27 1.65 10.48
N ARG A 26 -25.58 1.97 10.48
CA ARG A 26 -26.47 1.73 11.62
C ARG A 26 -26.77 0.25 11.77
N ASP A 27 -26.93 -0.44 10.64
CA ASP A 27 -27.09 -1.89 10.59
C ASP A 27 -25.75 -2.57 10.86
N ARG A 28 -25.69 -3.33 11.95
CA ARG A 28 -24.45 -4.01 12.39
C ARG A 28 -23.95 -5.00 11.34
N GLU A 29 -24.85 -5.69 10.65
CA GLU A 29 -24.48 -6.71 9.67
C GLU A 29 -23.93 -6.10 8.37
N LYS A 30 -24.08 -4.78 8.21
CA LYS A 30 -23.52 -4.01 7.08
C LYS A 30 -22.22 -3.26 7.45
N ARG A 31 -21.86 -3.22 8.73
CA ARG A 31 -20.59 -2.65 9.21
C ARG A 31 -19.45 -3.65 9.02
N TYR A 32 -18.21 -3.21 9.21
CA TYR A 32 -17.07 -4.10 9.43
C TYR A 32 -17.35 -5.10 10.56
N VAL A 33 -17.10 -6.38 10.29
CA VAL A 33 -17.33 -7.49 11.22
C VAL A 33 -16.33 -7.45 12.37
N SER A 34 -15.11 -6.96 12.12
CA SER A 34 -14.06 -6.76 13.13
C SER A 34 -13.33 -5.44 12.95
N ALA A 35 -12.65 -5.00 14.01
CA ALA A 35 -11.75 -3.86 13.96
C ALA A 35 -10.58 -4.11 13.00
N ASP A 36 -10.08 -5.35 12.92
CA ASP A 36 -8.98 -5.72 12.04
C ASP A 36 -9.32 -5.46 10.56
N GLN A 37 -10.54 -5.80 10.12
CA GLN A 37 -10.96 -5.52 8.74
C GLN A 37 -11.00 -4.02 8.43
N MET A 38 -11.40 -3.19 9.40
CA MET A 38 -11.38 -1.74 9.25
C MET A 38 -9.94 -1.21 9.22
N LEU A 39 -9.06 -1.74 10.07
CA LEU A 39 -7.65 -1.39 10.11
C LEU A 39 -6.97 -1.70 8.77
N THR A 40 -7.17 -2.89 8.21
CA THR A 40 -6.61 -3.26 6.90
C THR A 40 -7.04 -2.30 5.79
N GLU A 41 -8.32 -1.92 5.72
CA GLU A 41 -8.79 -0.94 4.73
C GLU A 41 -8.15 0.45 4.90
N LEU A 42 -7.93 0.88 6.15
CA LEU A 42 -7.24 2.13 6.46
C LEU A 42 -5.76 2.08 6.08
N GLU A 43 -5.07 0.98 6.38
CA GLU A 43 -3.68 0.76 5.97
C GLU A 43 -3.55 0.75 4.45
N MET A 44 -4.45 0.04 3.76
CA MET A 44 -4.51 0.05 2.30
C MET A 44 -4.88 1.42 1.73
N HIS A 45 -5.57 2.29 2.48
CA HIS A 45 -5.83 3.66 2.07
C HIS A 45 -4.59 4.55 2.27
N MET A 46 -3.88 4.41 3.39
CA MET A 46 -2.67 5.17 3.69
C MET A 46 -1.47 4.77 2.83
N TYR A 47 -1.34 3.48 2.50
CA TYR A 47 -0.18 2.90 1.83
C TYR A 47 -0.47 2.36 0.42
N GLY A 48 -1.73 2.45 -0.04
CA GLY A 48 -2.15 1.85 -1.32
C GLY A 48 -1.54 2.49 -2.58
N GLU A 49 -1.09 3.75 -2.51
CA GLU A 49 -0.30 4.38 -3.57
C GLU A 49 1.22 4.24 -3.34
N GLY A 50 1.61 3.53 -2.28
CA GLY A 50 2.97 3.14 -1.99
C GLY A 50 3.33 3.34 -0.52
N TYR A 51 3.59 2.24 0.20
CA TYR A 51 4.67 2.27 1.17
C TYR A 51 5.94 2.52 0.35
N GLY A 52 6.45 3.76 0.36
CA GLY A 52 7.75 4.06 -0.26
C GLY A 52 8.76 3.02 0.19
N PRO A 53 9.72 2.61 -0.66
CA PRO A 53 10.60 1.50 -0.34
C PRO A 53 11.15 1.67 1.09
N THR A 54 10.93 0.65 1.94
CA THR A 54 11.50 0.63 3.28
C THR A 54 12.98 0.98 3.19
N GLY A 55 13.58 1.54 4.24
CA GLY A 55 15.04 1.76 4.25
C GLY A 55 15.84 0.50 3.87
N GLU A 56 15.25 -0.67 4.10
CA GLU A 56 15.76 -1.98 3.72
C GLU A 56 15.70 -2.25 2.21
N LYS A 57 14.58 -1.95 1.52
CA LYS A 57 14.50 -2.03 0.05
C LYS A 57 15.53 -1.10 -0.60
N LEU A 58 15.65 0.14 -0.09
CA LEU A 58 16.67 1.08 -0.56
C LEU A 58 18.09 0.55 -0.31
N ALA A 59 18.37 -0.05 0.85
CA ALA A 59 19.66 -0.66 1.14
C ALA A 59 19.96 -1.89 0.26
N GLY A 60 18.94 -2.65 -0.15
CA GLY A 60 19.06 -3.73 -1.13
C GLY A 60 19.44 -3.19 -2.51
N TYR A 61 18.73 -2.16 -2.97
CA TYR A 61 19.00 -1.51 -4.24
C TYR A 61 20.39 -0.88 -4.31
N ILE A 62 20.82 -0.16 -3.28
CA ILE A 62 22.17 0.44 -3.24
C ILE A 62 23.25 -0.66 -3.33
N ARG A 63 23.07 -1.78 -2.63
CA ARG A 63 24.00 -2.91 -2.72
C ARG A 63 24.02 -3.54 -4.11
N ASP A 64 22.86 -3.66 -4.74
CA ASP A 64 22.72 -4.20 -6.09
C ASP A 64 23.38 -3.28 -7.13
N LEU A 65 23.11 -1.97 -7.04
CA LEU A 65 23.63 -0.92 -7.92
C LEU A 65 25.16 -0.85 -7.93
N PHE A 66 25.82 -1.09 -6.80
CA PHE A 66 27.28 -1.10 -6.70
C PHE A 66 27.89 -2.52 -6.79
N SER A 67 27.11 -3.53 -7.18
CA SER A 67 27.60 -4.88 -7.41
C SER A 67 28.27 -5.02 -8.79
N PRO A 68 28.99 -6.12 -9.07
CA PRO A 68 29.54 -6.39 -10.40
C PRO A 68 28.50 -6.43 -11.53
N ASP A 69 27.21 -6.62 -11.21
CA ASP A 69 26.09 -6.65 -12.15
C ASP A 69 25.13 -5.45 -11.93
N GLY A 70 25.66 -4.35 -11.41
CA GLY A 70 24.87 -3.18 -11.01
C GLY A 70 24.15 -2.46 -12.16
N ASP A 71 24.59 -2.65 -13.39
CA ASP A 71 23.96 -2.08 -14.59
C ASP A 71 22.49 -2.53 -14.77
N HIS A 72 22.14 -3.71 -14.22
CA HIS A 72 20.79 -4.28 -14.24
C HIS A 72 20.00 -4.02 -12.94
N ALA A 73 20.56 -3.30 -11.97
CA ALA A 73 19.91 -3.08 -10.68
C ALA A 73 18.58 -2.31 -10.80
N ALA A 74 18.52 -1.34 -11.74
CA ALA A 74 17.28 -0.62 -12.02
C ALA A 74 16.21 -1.54 -12.60
N GLU A 75 16.56 -2.45 -13.52
CA GLU A 75 15.63 -3.43 -14.08
C GLU A 75 15.08 -4.35 -12.98
N ARG A 76 15.96 -4.94 -12.15
CA ARG A 76 15.57 -5.77 -11.00
C ARG A 76 14.74 -5.02 -9.96
N TRP A 77 14.93 -3.72 -9.80
CA TRP A 77 14.09 -2.89 -8.94
C TRP A 77 12.65 -2.82 -9.44
N HIS A 78 12.46 -2.54 -10.73
CA HIS A 78 11.13 -2.44 -11.33
C HIS A 78 10.42 -3.80 -11.36
N LEU A 79 11.17 -4.89 -11.56
CA LEU A 79 10.64 -6.26 -11.54
C LEU A 79 10.43 -6.83 -10.13
N GLY A 80 10.84 -6.11 -9.06
CA GLY A 80 10.76 -6.63 -7.69
C GLY A 80 11.77 -7.75 -7.37
N GLU A 81 12.78 -7.93 -8.23
CA GLU A 81 13.82 -8.96 -8.15
C GLU A 81 15.13 -8.46 -7.52
N THR A 82 15.13 -7.27 -6.91
CA THR A 82 16.32 -6.71 -6.23
C THR A 82 16.86 -7.73 -5.24
N PRO A 83 18.15 -8.12 -5.29
CA PRO A 83 18.71 -9.07 -4.34
C PRO A 83 18.62 -8.52 -2.90
N HIS A 84 17.79 -9.16 -2.07
CA HIS A 84 17.68 -8.86 -0.64
C HIS A 84 17.53 -10.15 0.16
N PRO A 85 17.97 -10.18 1.43
CA PRO A 85 17.75 -11.36 2.27
C PRO A 85 16.24 -11.59 2.46
N LYS A 86 15.77 -12.82 2.23
CA LYS A 86 14.35 -13.25 2.35
C LYS A 86 13.67 -12.91 3.68
N ALA A 87 14.46 -12.63 4.72
CA ALA A 87 13.96 -12.17 6.01
C ALA A 87 13.27 -10.79 5.92
N PHE A 88 13.46 -10.06 4.82
CA PHE A 88 12.93 -8.72 4.57
C PHE A 88 11.85 -8.70 3.48
N ASP A 89 11.45 -9.86 2.95
CA ASP A 89 10.32 -9.94 2.03
C ASP A 89 9.05 -9.51 2.80
N PRO A 90 8.18 -8.65 2.23
CA PRO A 90 6.89 -8.39 2.86
C PRO A 90 6.12 -9.71 3.01
N PRO A 91 5.29 -9.85 4.06
CA PRO A 91 4.37 -10.98 4.17
C PRO A 91 3.60 -11.16 2.86
N LYS A 92 3.46 -12.41 2.40
CA LYS A 92 2.94 -12.77 1.06
C LYS A 92 1.54 -12.21 0.70
N GLU A 93 0.84 -11.58 1.64
CA GLU A 93 -0.52 -11.06 1.44
C GLU A 93 -0.56 -9.60 0.91
N ASP A 94 0.53 -8.83 0.98
CA ASP A 94 0.50 -7.37 0.69
C ASP A 94 1.09 -6.93 -0.64
N SER A 95 1.59 -7.85 -1.47
CA SER A 95 2.11 -7.50 -2.80
C SER A 95 0.99 -7.43 -3.83
N LYS A 96 0.30 -6.29 -3.94
CA LYS A 96 -0.40 -5.94 -5.18
C LYS A 96 0.59 -5.24 -6.11
N GLU A 97 0.86 -5.87 -7.26
CA GLU A 97 1.70 -5.30 -8.32
C GLU A 97 1.17 -3.93 -8.75
N VAL A 98 2.06 -2.94 -8.72
CA VAL A 98 1.80 -1.60 -9.26
C VAL A 98 1.97 -1.68 -10.77
N PRO A 99 0.94 -1.38 -11.58
CA PRO A 99 1.07 -1.45 -13.03
C PRO A 99 2.05 -0.39 -13.53
N GLU A 100 2.87 -0.76 -14.52
CA GLU A 100 3.91 0.09 -15.09
C GLU A 100 3.36 1.44 -15.57
N PRO A 101 4.07 2.56 -15.33
CA PRO A 101 3.67 3.85 -15.85
C PRO A 101 3.81 3.87 -17.37
N LEU A 102 2.71 4.23 -18.05
CA LEU A 102 2.70 4.43 -19.49
C LEU A 102 3.61 5.61 -19.85
N LEU A 103 4.64 5.34 -20.65
CA LEU A 103 5.52 6.32 -21.29
C LEU A 103 4.78 7.18 -22.31
#